data_AF-A0A2W4KYE5-F1
#
_entry.id   AF-A0A2W4KYE5-F1
#
_cell.length_a   1.000
_cell.length_b   1.000
_cell.length_c   1.000
_cell.angle_alpha   90.00
_cell.angle_beta   90.00
_cell.angle_gamma   90.00
#
_symmetry.space_group_name_H-M   'P 1'
#
loop_
_entity.id
_entity.type
_entity.pdbx_description
1 polymer ?
#
loop_
_entity_poly.entity_id
_entity_poly.type
_entity_poly.pdbx_seq_one_letter_code
_entity_poly.pdbx_strand_id
1 'polypeptide(L)' 'KARIAGRPEEALIRSALTGVQGKAGGEMPARGGNEQLSDREVALAVRFMLAASR' A
#
# COMPACT_ATOMS: atom_id res chain seq x y z
N LYS A 1 1.35 18.54 -2.07
CA LYS A 1 1.62 17.96 -3.40
C LYS A 1 1.97 16.48 -3.25
N ALA A 2 1.04 15.58 -3.56
CA ALA A 2 1.30 14.16 -3.82
C ALA A 2 0.24 13.72 -4.83
N ARG A 3 0.30 14.30 -6.04
CA ARG A 3 -0.48 13.79 -7.17
C ARG A 3 0.33 12.64 -7.75
N ILE A 4 -0.09 11.44 -7.39
CA ILE A 4 0.44 10.19 -7.92
C ILE A 4 -0.03 10.11 -9.38
N ALA A 5 0.86 10.44 -10.32
CA ALA A 5 0.63 10.42 -11.76
C ALA A 5 1.19 9.13 -12.41
N GLY A 6 0.89 8.00 -11.77
CA GLY A 6 1.06 6.63 -12.25
C GLY A 6 -0.15 5.84 -11.76
N ARG A 7 -0.48 4.68 -12.36
CA ARG A 7 -1.72 3.94 -12.07
C ARG A 7 -2.00 3.90 -10.55
N PRO A 8 -3.19 4.32 -10.07
CA PRO A 8 -3.46 4.46 -8.64
C PRO A 8 -3.22 3.17 -7.85
N GLU A 9 -3.45 2.02 -8.49
CA GLU A 9 -3.16 0.69 -7.98
C GLU A 9 -1.68 0.47 -7.66
N GLU A 10 -0.77 0.73 -8.60
CA GLU A 10 0.68 0.50 -8.41
C GLU A 10 1.25 1.34 -7.28
N ALA A 11 0.75 2.57 -7.14
CA ALA A 11 1.20 3.44 -6.08
C ALA A 11 0.71 2.98 -4.70
N LEU A 12 -0.52 2.48 -4.62
CA LEU A 12 -1.05 1.87 -3.39
C LEU A 12 -0.27 0.62 -3.01
N ILE A 13 0.04 -0.25 -3.98
CA ILE A 13 0.88 -1.44 -3.77
C ILE A 13 2.26 -1.03 -3.28
N ARG A 14 2.92 -0.08 -3.96
CA ARG A 14 4.25 0.41 -3.56
C ARG A 14 4.24 0.95 -2.14
N SER A 15 3.26 1.78 -1.79
CA SER A 15 3.08 2.31 -0.43
C SER A 15 2.84 1.21 0.61
N ALA A 16 2.10 0.15 0.27
CA ALA A 16 1.89 -0.99 1.16
C ALA A 16 3.17 -1.81 1.37
N LEU A 17 4.01 -1.97 0.33
CA LEU A 17 5.26 -2.70 0.42
C LEU A 17 6.33 -1.93 1.20
N THR A 18 6.51 -0.63 0.92
CA THR A 18 7.56 0.18 1.54
C THR A 18 7.16 0.81 2.88
N GLY A 19 5.86 0.80 3.19
CA GLY A 19 5.30 1.59 4.28
C GLY A 19 5.07 3.05 3.90
N VAL A 20 4.31 3.75 4.74
CA VAL A 20 4.03 5.18 4.60
C VAL A 20 4.15 5.88 5.94
N GLN A 21 4.86 7.00 5.95
CA GLN A 21 4.92 7.90 7.10
C GLN A 21 3.82 8.95 6.94
N GLY A 22 2.82 8.89 7.80
CA GLY A 22 1.71 9.82 7.83
C GLY A 22 2.14 11.18 8.36
N LYS A 23 1.66 12.26 7.73
CA LYS A 23 2.00 13.64 8.11
C LYS A 23 1.55 14.02 9.52
N ALA A 24 0.59 13.28 10.08
CA ALA A 24 0.07 13.48 11.43
C ALA A 24 0.79 12.63 12.48
N GLY A 25 1.94 12.03 12.15
CA GLY A 25 2.75 11.24 13.08
C GLY A 25 2.41 9.75 13.16
N GLY A 26 1.44 9.27 12.37
CA GLY A 26 1.16 7.84 12.25
C GLY A 26 2.04 7.19 11.18
N GLU A 27 2.81 6.16 11.53
CA GLU A 27 3.59 5.38 10.57
C GLU A 27 2.86 4.06 10.26
N MET A 28 2.75 3.73 8.98
CA MET A 28 2.39 2.38 8.55
C MET A 28 3.69 1.68 8.13
N PRO A 29 4.14 0.66 8.86
CA PRO A 29 5.33 -0.09 8.49
C PRO A 29 5.17 -0.80 7.15
N ALA A 30 6.29 -1.15 6.52
CA ALA A 30 6.33 -2.02 5.36
C ALA A 30 5.50 -3.30 5.58
N ARG A 31 4.70 -3.68 4.58
CA ARG A 31 3.79 -4.84 4.62
C ARG A 31 2.86 -4.86 5.85
N GLY A 32 2.52 -3.68 6.38
CA GLY A 32 1.69 -3.55 7.58
C GLY A 32 2.35 -4.04 8.87
N GLY A 33 3.68 -4.22 8.87
CA GLY A 33 4.44 -4.75 10.01
C GLY A 33 4.58 -6.27 10.01
N ASN A 34 4.12 -6.97 8.97
CA ASN A 34 4.31 -8.40 8.82
C ASN A 34 5.36 -8.73 7.75
N GLU A 35 6.56 -9.10 8.20
CA GLU A 35 7.68 -9.45 7.32
C GLU A 35 7.51 -10.80 6.61
N GLN A 36 6.59 -11.65 7.07
CA GLN A 36 6.35 -12.97 6.48
C GLN A 36 5.52 -12.88 5.19
N LEU A 37 4.85 -11.74 4.95
CA LEU A 37 4.06 -11.56 3.74
C LEU A 37 4.97 -11.34 2.53
N SER A 38 4.71 -12.08 1.46
CA SER A 38 5.35 -11.83 0.18
C SER A 38 4.75 -10.60 -0.50
N ASP A 39 5.54 -9.95 -1.36
CA ASP A 39 5.09 -8.78 -2.11
C ASP A 39 3.86 -9.09 -2.98
N ARG A 40 3.75 -10.35 -3.43
CA ARG A 40 2.61 -10.85 -4.19
C ARG A 40 1.33 -10.90 -3.36
N GLU A 41 1.39 -11.37 -2.12
CA GLU A 41 0.23 -11.42 -1.22
C GLU A 41 -0.25 -10.02 -0.88
N VAL A 42 0.66 -9.09 -0.59
CA VAL A 42 0.33 -7.69 -0.33
C VAL A 42 -0.31 -7.04 -1.56
N ALA A 43 0.23 -7.28 -2.76
CA ALA A 43 -0.35 -6.77 -4.00
C ALA A 43 -1.77 -7.32 -4.25
N LEU A 44 -1.99 -8.62 -4.01
CA LEU A 44 -3.32 -9.26 -4.15
C LEU A 44 -4.33 -8.69 -3.14
N ALA A 45 -3.92 -8.47 -1.90
CA ALA A 45 -4.78 -7.87 -0.89
C ALA A 45 -5.21 -6.43 -1.29
N VAL A 46 -4.28 -5.61 -1.76
CA VAL A 46 -4.59 -4.24 -2.24
C VAL A 46 -5.54 -4.28 -3.44
N ARG A 47 -5.32 -5.19 -4.39
CA ARG A 47 -6.20 -5.40 -5.54
C ARG A 47 -7.62 -5.81 -5.11
N PHE A 48 -7.73 -6.71 -4.14
CA PHE A 48 -9.02 -7.11 -3.59
C PHE A 48 -9.75 -5.94 -2.94
N MET A 49 -9.06 -5.13 -2.13
CA MET A 49 -9.64 -3.92 -1.52
C MET A 49 -10.13 -2.90 -2.56
N LEU A 50 -9.36 -2.69 -3.63
CA LEU A 50 -9.77 -1.81 -4.74
C LEU A 50 -11.00 -2.33 -5.47
N ALA A 51 -11.08 -3.65 -5.69
CA ALA A 51 -12.23 -4.28 -6.31
C ALA A 51 -13.48 -4.25 -5.40
N ALA A 52 -13.29 -4.40 -4.08
CA ALA A 52 -14.35 -4.38 -3.08
C ALA A 52 -14.87 -2.96 -2.77
N SER A 53 -14.10 -1.91 -3.08
CA SER A 53 -14.51 -0.51 -2.89
C SER A 53 -15.47 0.00 -3.98
N ARG A 54 -15.86 -0.86 -4.93
CA ARG A 54 -16.72 -0.52 -6.06
C ARG A 54 -18.18 -0.83 -5.74
#